data_AF-A0AAV0HDY6-F1
#
_entry.id   AF-A0AAV0HDY6-F1
#
_cell.length_a   1.000
_cell.length_b   1.000
_cell.length_c   1.000
_cell.angle_alpha   90.00
_cell.angle_beta   90.00
_cell.angle_gamma   90.00
#
_symmetry.space_group_name_H-M   'P 1'
#
loop_
_entity.id
_entity.type
_entity.pdbx_description
1 polymer ?
#
loop_
_entity_poly.entity_id
_entity_poly.type
_entity_poly.pdbx_seq_one_letter_code
_entity_poly.pdbx_strand_id
1 'polypeptide(L)'
;MVNVTITNNATHEVWYMCNNKGPPHDRLYKLGLGGVTQWAIRDIAFPLVWCYMHINDGVQGVFWAFLPKYRCDRHCDWWVQDDGLYLHTRYDDGQYIWLYQDGEFF
;
A
#
# COMPACT_ATOMS: atom_id res chain seq x y z
N MET A 1 -9.57 -1.75 -14.75
CA MET A 1 -8.16 -1.96 -14.38
C MET A 1 -7.79 -0.85 -13.43
N VAL A 2 -7.24 -1.19 -12.28
CA VAL A 2 -6.81 -0.22 -11.27
C VAL A 2 -5.31 -0.36 -11.11
N ASN A 3 -4.58 0.74 -11.22
CA ASN A 3 -3.15 0.79 -10.94
C ASN A 3 -2.95 1.11 -9.46
N VAL A 4 -2.16 0.29 -8.80
CA VAL A 4 -1.71 0.57 -7.43
C VAL A 4 -0.29 1.08 -7.50
N THR A 5 -0.04 2.21 -6.87
CA THR A 5 1.27 2.83 -6.72
C THR A 5 1.60 2.88 -5.23
N ILE A 6 2.81 2.48 -4.84
CA ILE A 6 3.36 2.73 -3.51
C ILE A 6 4.63 3.56 -3.70
N THR A 7 4.65 4.75 -3.10
CA THR A 7 5.78 5.67 -3.12
C THR A 7 6.37 5.77 -1.72
N ASN A 8 7.67 5.57 -1.60
CA ASN A 8 8.38 5.75 -0.35
C ASN A 8 8.85 7.20 -0.16
N ASN A 9 8.13 7.98 0.63
CA ASN A 9 8.52 9.33 1.06
C ASN A 9 9.17 9.35 2.45
N ALA A 10 9.32 8.18 3.10
CA ALA A 10 10.02 8.05 4.37
C ALA A 10 11.51 8.41 4.22
N THR A 11 12.14 8.72 5.35
CA THR A 11 13.57 9.07 5.42
C THR A 11 14.50 7.84 5.37
N HIS A 12 13.93 6.64 5.29
CA HIS A 12 14.64 5.36 5.25
C HIS A 12 14.01 4.37 4.28
N GLU A 13 14.69 3.23 4.11
CA GLU A 13 14.21 2.12 3.28
C GLU A 13 13.12 1.35 4.02
N VAL A 14 12.07 0.96 3.31
CA VAL A 14 10.96 0.17 3.87
C VAL A 14 10.85 -1.19 3.20
N TRP A 15 10.23 -2.15 3.89
CA TRP A 15 10.00 -3.49 3.37
C TRP A 15 8.52 -3.73 3.13
N TYR A 16 8.16 -4.42 2.05
CA TYR A 16 6.77 -4.72 1.75
C TYR A 16 6.60 -6.04 1.02
N MET A 17 5.40 -6.62 1.10
CA MET A 17 5.03 -7.85 0.39
C MET A 17 3.56 -7.76 0.01
N CYS A 18 3.20 -8.09 -1.23
CA CYS A 18 1.82 -7.95 -1.73
C CYS A 18 1.35 -9.24 -2.42
N ASN A 19 0.11 -9.66 -2.16
CA ASN A 19 -0.43 -10.93 -2.67
C ASN A 19 -0.67 -10.99 -4.18
N ASN A 20 -0.74 -9.85 -4.87
CA ASN A 20 -1.08 -9.78 -6.31
C ASN A 20 0.00 -9.08 -7.15
N LYS A 21 1.24 -9.01 -6.64
CA LYS A 21 2.35 -8.31 -7.31
C LYS A 21 3.33 -9.26 -8.00
N GLY A 22 2.81 -10.18 -8.82
CA GLY A 22 3.59 -11.17 -9.58
C GLY A 22 4.48 -12.09 -8.72
N PRO A 23 4.91 -13.24 -9.27
CA PRO A 23 5.79 -14.14 -8.53
C PRO A 23 7.20 -13.55 -8.36
N PRO A 24 7.89 -13.82 -7.24
CA PRO A 24 7.43 -14.59 -6.08
C PRO A 24 6.62 -13.72 -5.08
N HIS A 25 5.48 -14.25 -4.63
CA HIS A 25 4.52 -13.55 -3.75
C HIS A 25 4.90 -13.64 -2.25
N ASP A 26 5.98 -14.35 -1.94
CA ASP A 26 6.23 -14.88 -0.59
C ASP A 26 7.47 -14.24 0.06
N ARG A 27 7.94 -13.12 -0.48
CA ARG A 27 9.13 -12.43 0.03
C ARG A 27 8.89 -10.95 0.25
N LEU A 28 9.61 -10.43 1.23
CA LEU A 28 9.74 -9.00 1.43
C LEU A 28 10.60 -8.38 0.32
N TYR A 29 10.09 -7.30 -0.23
CA TYR A 29 10.75 -6.43 -1.18
C TYR A 29 11.20 -5.17 -0.47
N LYS A 30 12.42 -4.71 -0.75
CA LYS A 30 12.92 -3.43 -0.27
C LYS A 30 12.45 -2.32 -1.21
N LEU A 31 11.94 -1.23 -0.65
CA LEU A 31 11.67 0.02 -1.34
C LEU A 31 12.62 1.08 -0.80
N GLY A 32 13.57 1.53 -1.64
CA GLY A 32 14.53 2.56 -1.26
C GLY A 32 13.88 3.92 -1.03
N LEU A 33 14.65 4.90 -0.55
CA LEU A 33 14.19 6.28 -0.35
C LEU A 33 13.76 6.88 -1.70
N GLY A 34 12.57 7.50 -1.74
CA GLY A 34 11.97 8.00 -2.99
C GLY A 34 11.57 6.90 -3.98
N GLY A 35 11.71 5.62 -3.59
CA GLY A 35 11.42 4.48 -4.43
C GLY A 35 9.94 4.37 -4.73
N VAL A 36 9.60 3.99 -5.96
CA VAL A 36 8.22 3.78 -6.41
C VAL A 36 8.07 2.34 -6.87
N THR A 37 7.00 1.69 -6.43
CA THR A 37 6.55 0.43 -7.02
C THR A 37 5.12 0.57 -7.52
N GLN A 38 4.85 -0.02 -8.68
CA GLN A 38 3.55 0.05 -9.30
C GLN A 38 3.19 -1.29 -9.95
N TRP A 39 1.91 -1.65 -9.88
CA TRP A 39 1.37 -2.79 -10.59
C TRP A 39 -0.10 -2.56 -10.94
N ALA A 40 -0.57 -3.26 -11.96
CA ALA A 40 -1.94 -3.18 -12.42
C ALA A 40 -2.75 -4.37 -11.89
N ILE A 41 -3.90 -4.09 -11.30
CA ILE A 41 -4.91 -5.08 -10.95
C ILE A 41 -5.87 -5.22 -12.13
N ARG A 42 -5.89 -6.42 -12.71
CA ARG A 42 -6.85 -6.83 -13.74
C ARG A 42 -7.86 -7.78 -13.11
N ASP A 43 -8.88 -7.27 -12.41
CA ASP A 43 -10.00 -8.16 -12.05
C ASP A 43 -11.35 -7.47 -11.85
N ILE A 44 -12.41 -8.27 -12.02
CA ILE A 44 -13.71 -7.91 -12.64
C ILE A 44 -14.88 -7.78 -11.63
N ALA A 45 -14.70 -8.07 -10.34
CA ALA A 45 -15.77 -7.88 -9.35
C ALA A 45 -15.31 -7.51 -7.93
N PHE A 46 -14.31 -8.20 -7.35
CA PHE A 46 -13.87 -7.98 -5.95
C PHE A 46 -12.39 -8.37 -5.71
N PRO A 47 -11.40 -7.69 -6.30
CA PRO A 47 -10.00 -8.06 -6.06
C PRO A 47 -9.59 -7.70 -4.63
N LEU A 48 -9.46 -8.72 -3.78
CA LEU A 48 -8.92 -8.62 -2.42
C LEU A 48 -7.39 -8.50 -2.48
N VAL A 49 -6.88 -7.30 -2.77
CA VAL A 49 -5.43 -7.04 -2.84
C VAL A 49 -4.95 -6.42 -1.55
N TRP A 50 -4.04 -7.12 -0.88
CA TRP A 50 -3.43 -6.68 0.36
C TRP A 50 -1.91 -6.63 0.23
N CYS A 51 -1.31 -5.81 1.08
CA CYS A 51 0.13 -5.72 1.24
C CYS A 51 0.47 -5.69 2.73
N TYR A 52 1.54 -6.38 3.11
CA TYR A 52 2.26 -6.13 4.34
C TYR A 52 3.30 -5.03 4.09
N MET A 53 3.49 -4.15 5.06
CA MET A 53 4.53 -3.12 5.08
C MET A 53 5.21 -3.11 6.45
N HIS A 54 6.53 -3.00 6.44
CA HIS A 54 7.35 -2.71 7.60
C HIS A 54 8.09 -1.41 7.35
N ILE A 55 7.60 -0.33 7.96
CA ILE A 55 8.21 1.00 7.88
C ILE A 55 9.34 1.06 8.91
N ASN A 56 9.04 0.75 10.18
CA ASN A 56 10.01 0.66 11.26
C ASN A 56 9.49 -0.30 12.35
N ASP A 57 10.26 -0.51 13.42
CA ASP A 57 9.92 -1.45 14.50
C ASP A 57 8.59 -1.13 15.22
N GLY A 58 8.15 0.13 15.19
CA GLY A 58 6.87 0.58 15.76
C GLY A 58 5.75 0.76 14.74
N VAL A 59 6.05 0.71 13.44
CA VAL A 59 5.10 0.98 12.35
C VAL A 59 5.24 -0.10 11.29
N GLN A 60 4.41 -1.13 11.41
CA GLN A 60 4.33 -2.26 10.50
C GLN A 60 2.92 -2.81 10.51
N GLY A 61 2.48 -3.44 9.42
CA GLY A 61 1.15 -4.01 9.37
C GLY A 61 0.71 -4.45 7.98
N VAL A 62 -0.49 -5.02 7.92
CA VAL A 62 -1.17 -5.37 6.67
C VAL A 62 -2.19 -4.29 6.34
N PHE A 63 -2.29 -3.92 5.07
CA PHE A 63 -3.32 -3.02 4.57
C PHE A 63 -3.89 -3.55 3.26
N TRP A 64 -5.11 -3.13 2.96
CA TRP A 64 -5.69 -3.38 1.65
C TRP A 64 -5.13 -2.38 0.65
N ALA A 65 -4.34 -2.83 -0.30
CA ALA A 65 -3.80 -1.97 -1.36
C ALA A 65 -4.89 -1.52 -2.36
N PHE A 66 -5.99 -2.27 -2.41
CA PHE A 66 -7.21 -1.89 -3.13
C PHE A 66 -8.45 -2.44 -2.40
N LEU A 67 -9.44 -1.57 -2.17
CA LEU A 67 -10.82 -1.93 -1.83
C LEU A 67 -11.79 -1.03 -2.58
N PRO A 68 -12.97 -1.53 -2.98
CA PRO A 68 -14.01 -0.70 -3.57
C PRO A 68 -14.42 0.50 -2.69
N LYS A 69 -14.38 0.35 -1.36
CA LYS A 69 -14.72 1.44 -0.40
C LYS A 69 -13.79 2.66 -0.51
N TYR A 70 -12.56 2.46 -0.99
CA TYR A 70 -11.57 3.54 -1.16
C TYR A 70 -11.81 4.39 -2.41
N ARG A 71 -12.79 4.03 -3.25
CA ARG A 71 -13.16 4.78 -4.46
C ARG A 71 -11.99 5.04 -5.43
N CYS A 72 -10.96 4.20 -5.40
CA CYS A 72 -9.95 4.16 -6.46
C CYS A 72 -10.61 3.62 -7.74
N ASP A 73 -10.97 4.49 -8.66
CA ASP A 73 -11.60 4.12 -9.94
C ASP A 73 -10.57 3.62 -10.96
N ARG A 74 -9.38 4.24 -10.97
CA ARG A 74 -8.28 3.93 -11.90
C ARG A 74 -6.92 3.87 -11.24
N HIS A 75 -6.71 4.64 -10.17
CA HIS A 75 -5.44 4.76 -9.46
C HIS A 75 -5.68 4.70 -7.95
N CYS A 76 -4.94 3.84 -7.24
CA CYS A 76 -4.73 3.94 -5.79
C CYS A 76 -3.26 4.30 -5.57
N ASP A 77 -3.00 5.52 -5.13
CA ASP A 77 -1.65 5.99 -4.85
C ASP A 77 -1.42 5.99 -3.33
N TRP A 78 -0.46 5.20 -2.88
CA TRP A 78 -0.10 5.07 -1.47
C TRP A 78 1.23 5.75 -1.21
N TRP A 79 1.30 6.60 -0.20
CA TRP A 79 2.53 7.25 0.23
C TRP A 79 2.96 6.70 1.58
N VAL A 80 4.19 6.19 1.64
CA VAL A 80 4.83 5.76 2.88
C VAL A 80 5.55 6.97 3.47
N GLN A 81 5.33 7.23 4.74
CA GLN A 81 6.08 8.21 5.54
C GLN A 81 6.65 7.51 6.77
N ASP A 82 7.47 8.22 7.56
CA ASP A 82 8.09 7.66 8.77
C ASP A 82 7.05 7.20 9.83
N ASP A 83 5.87 7.81 9.82
CA ASP A 83 4.80 7.58 10.80
C ASP A 83 3.66 6.70 10.28
N GLY A 84 3.64 6.33 9.00
CA GLY A 84 2.54 5.53 8.47
C GLY A 84 2.42 5.44 6.94
N LEU A 85 1.27 4.96 6.51
CA LEU A 85 0.89 4.84 5.09
C LEU A 85 -0.37 5.66 4.83
N TYR A 86 -0.39 6.35 3.69
CA TYR A 86 -1.43 7.31 3.35
C TYR A 86 -2.00 6.98 1.97
N LEU A 87 -3.32 6.90 1.85
CA LEU A 87 -3.96 6.82 0.54
C LEU A 87 -4.13 8.22 -0.02
N HIS A 88 -3.33 8.54 -1.03
CA HIS A 88 -3.44 9.75 -1.80
C HIS A 88 -4.50 9.55 -2.89
N THR A 89 -5.70 10.08 -2.67
CA THR A 89 -6.75 10.08 -3.70
C THR A 89 -6.84 11.44 -4.39
N ARG A 90 -7.24 11.44 -5.65
CA ARG A 90 -7.39 12.66 -6.46
C ARG A 90 -8.62 13.51 -6.09
N TYR A 91 -9.48 13.02 -5.20
CA TYR A 91 -10.83 13.55 -4.97
C TYR A 91 -11.05 14.09 -3.55
N ASP A 92 -10.10 13.95 -2.64
CA ASP A 92 -10.14 14.53 -1.30
C ASP A 92 -8.70 14.71 -0.80
N ASP A 93 -8.46 15.77 -0.01
CA ASP A 93 -7.21 16.03 0.71
C ASP A 93 -6.88 14.83 1.64
N GLY A 94 -6.19 13.82 1.09
CA GLY A 94 -5.59 12.67 1.79
C GLY A 94 -6.47 11.98 2.84
N GLN A 95 -7.10 10.86 2.48
CA GLN A 95 -7.70 10.00 3.51
C GLN A 95 -6.60 9.24 4.25
N TYR A 96 -6.51 9.46 5.57
CA TYR A 96 -5.70 8.64 6.47
C TYR A 96 -6.27 7.23 6.49
N ILE A 97 -5.44 6.25 6.13
CA ILE A 97 -5.78 4.85 6.32
C ILE A 97 -4.72 4.27 7.22
N TRP A 98 -5.09 4.04 8.47
CA TRP A 98 -4.20 3.44 9.46
C TRP A 98 -3.74 2.08 8.95
N LEU A 99 -2.43 1.92 8.84
CA LEU A 99 -1.82 0.59 8.79
C LEU A 99 -2.25 -0.14 10.06
N TYR A 100 -2.58 -1.42 9.94
CA TYR A 100 -2.84 -2.32 11.06
C TYR A 100 -1.82 -2.07 12.19
N GLN A 101 -2.27 -1.44 13.27
CA GLN A 101 -1.49 -1.16 14.48
C GLN A 101 -2.06 -2.09 15.56
N ASP A 102 -1.19 -2.81 16.27
CA ASP A 102 -1.56 -3.62 17.43
C ASP A 102 -2.58 -4.75 17.24
N GLY A 103 -2.74 -5.30 16.03
CA GLY A 103 -3.57 -6.50 15.88
C GLY A 103 -4.98 -6.28 15.33
N GLU A 104 -5.38 -5.04 15.05
CA GLU A 104 -6.76 -4.71 14.68
C GLU A 104 -6.92 -3.97 13.35
N PHE A 105 -8.05 -4.23 12.67
CA PHE A 105 -8.44 -3.61 11.41
C PHE A 105 -9.27 -2.35 11.65
N PHE A 106 -8.99 -1.26 10.92
CA PHE A 106 -9.88 -0.09 10.82
C PHE A 106 -10.11 0.28 9.33
#